data_AF-C6BQX7-F1
#
_entry.id   AF-C6BQX7-F1
#
_cell.length_a   1.000
_cell.length_b   1.000
_cell.length_c   1.000
_cell.angle_alpha   90.00
_cell.angle_beta   90.00
_cell.angle_gamma   90.00
#
_symmetry.space_group_name_H-M   'P 1'
#
loop_
_entity.id
_entity.type
_entity.pdbx_description
1 polymer ?
#
loop_
_entity_poly.entity_id
_entity_poly.type
_entity_poly.pdbx_seq_one_letter_code
_entity_poly.pdbx_strand_id
1 'polypeptide(L)'
;MISIRSPECQALAYNCKLDPLGASVLMSLSRVLSSVDPIGSRELQERAEWAAELAGMQAIDSDRIPVFVADGGSLEMHFRDGRRQGKEDDEYAERHPPTVWFGRWRMDFDGLRETRASVAQSPAGYLPGLEVSYQGGDCDVHYGEAVPTLEEAVAVAKERESNWHQADD
;
A
#
# COMPACT_ATOMS: atom_id res chain seq x y z
N MET A 1 21.56 14.16 -7.98
CA MET A 1 21.07 12.80 -7.65
C MET A 1 19.55 12.91 -7.64
N ILE A 2 18.92 12.65 -8.79
CA ILE A 2 17.46 12.74 -8.93
C ILE A 2 16.92 11.41 -8.40
N SER A 3 15.96 11.50 -7.48
CA SER A 3 15.52 10.37 -6.66
C SER A 3 14.21 9.84 -7.23
N ILE A 4 14.27 8.59 -7.69
CA ILE A 4 13.12 7.79 -8.10
C ILE A 4 12.12 7.77 -6.94
N ARG A 5 10.87 8.20 -7.17
CA ARG A 5 9.83 8.22 -6.11
C ARG A 5 8.91 7.00 -6.12
N SER A 6 8.81 6.28 -7.24
CA SER A 6 8.05 5.03 -7.33
C SER A 6 8.95 3.85 -6.93
N PRO A 7 8.66 3.14 -5.83
CA PRO A 7 9.41 1.95 -5.40
C PRO A 7 9.47 0.87 -6.50
N GLU A 8 8.44 0.79 -7.34
CA GLU A 8 8.32 -0.16 -8.44
C GLU A 8 9.28 0.17 -9.58
N CYS A 9 9.34 1.46 -9.97
CA CYS A 9 10.32 1.94 -10.94
C CYS A 9 11.75 1.78 -10.41
N GLN A 10 11.93 1.98 -9.09
CA GLN A 10 13.17 1.69 -8.39
C GLN A 10 13.55 0.21 -8.53
N ALA A 11 12.67 -0.70 -8.13
CA ALA A 11 12.93 -2.14 -8.18
C ALA A 11 13.26 -2.60 -9.61
N LEU A 12 12.52 -2.14 -10.62
CA LEU A 12 12.80 -2.46 -12.02
C LEU A 12 14.15 -1.91 -12.49
N ALA A 13 14.44 -0.65 -12.16
CA ALA A 13 15.71 -0.02 -12.49
C ALA A 13 16.90 -0.74 -11.84
N TYR A 14 16.76 -1.16 -10.57
CA TYR A 14 17.84 -1.79 -9.80
C TYR A 14 17.99 -3.31 -10.04
N ASN A 15 16.95 -4.00 -10.51
CA ASN A 15 16.99 -5.44 -10.77
C ASN A 15 17.30 -5.81 -12.24
N CYS A 16 17.19 -4.86 -13.18
CA CYS A 16 17.56 -5.12 -14.57
C CYS A 16 19.09 -5.31 -14.71
N LYS A 17 19.49 -6.39 -15.40
CA LYS A 17 20.90 -6.61 -15.75
C LYS A 17 21.37 -5.50 -16.68
N LEU A 18 22.61 -5.04 -16.50
CA LEU A 18 23.26 -4.04 -17.35
C LEU A 18 23.81 -4.71 -18.62
N ASP A 19 22.94 -5.37 -19.36
CA ASP A 19 23.20 -6.01 -20.64
C ASP A 19 22.29 -5.41 -21.73
N PRO A 20 22.49 -5.73 -23.03
CA PRO A 20 21.67 -5.18 -24.11
C PRO A 20 20.17 -5.41 -23.95
N LEU A 21 19.78 -6.52 -23.32
CA LEU A 21 18.39 -6.87 -23.07
C LEU A 21 17.80 -5.99 -21.97
N GLY A 22 18.54 -5.78 -20.87
CA GLY A 22 18.13 -4.87 -19.81
C GLY A 22 18.01 -3.42 -20.29
N ALA A 23 18.95 -2.94 -21.11
CA ALA A 23 18.85 -1.63 -21.74
C ALA A 23 17.58 -1.48 -22.59
N SER A 24 17.27 -2.50 -23.39
CA SER A 24 16.06 -2.57 -24.22
C SER A 24 14.77 -2.55 -23.41
N VAL A 25 14.72 -3.30 -22.30
CA VAL A 25 13.56 -3.38 -21.40
C VAL A 25 13.33 -2.03 -20.70
N LEU A 26 14.38 -1.43 -20.16
CA LEU A 26 14.31 -0.12 -19.49
C LEU A 26 13.84 0.98 -20.46
N MET A 27 14.34 1.00 -21.69
CA MET A 27 13.95 1.97 -22.73
C MET A 27 12.50 1.76 -23.21
N SER A 28 12.02 0.53 -23.23
CA SER A 28 10.63 0.26 -23.61
C SER A 28 9.66 0.63 -22.49
N LEU A 29 10.04 0.36 -21.23
CA LEU A 29 9.27 0.74 -20.05
C LEU A 29 9.21 2.26 -19.87
N SER A 30 10.28 3.00 -20.15
CA SER A 30 10.25 4.47 -20.08
C SER A 30 9.19 5.04 -21.03
N ARG A 31 9.10 4.54 -22.27
CA ARG A 31 8.08 4.97 -23.23
C ARG A 31 6.65 4.73 -22.72
N VAL A 32 6.39 3.55 -22.15
CA VAL A 32 5.08 3.19 -21.57
C VAL A 32 4.74 4.09 -20.39
N LEU A 33 5.74 4.44 -19.57
CA LEU A 33 5.54 5.24 -18.37
C LEU A 33 5.52 6.75 -18.65
N SER A 34 5.87 7.21 -19.86
CA SER A 34 5.99 8.63 -20.18
C SER A 34 4.72 9.46 -19.90
N SER A 35 3.54 8.86 -20.05
CA SER A 35 2.22 9.47 -19.79
C SER A 35 1.77 9.38 -18.32
N VAL A 36 2.25 8.38 -17.56
CA VAL A 36 1.76 8.03 -16.20
C VAL A 36 2.73 8.46 -15.10
N ASP A 37 4.03 8.37 -15.37
CA ASP A 37 5.12 8.79 -14.51
C ASP A 37 6.25 9.44 -15.32
N PRO A 38 6.14 10.73 -15.68
CA PRO A 38 7.15 11.41 -16.48
C PRO A 38 8.54 11.43 -15.82
N ILE A 39 8.59 11.40 -14.48
CA ILE A 39 9.84 11.42 -13.72
C ILE A 39 10.47 10.02 -13.76
N GLY A 40 9.72 8.98 -13.38
CA GLY A 40 10.20 7.59 -13.44
C GLY A 40 10.55 7.14 -14.86
N SER A 41 9.79 7.59 -15.86
CA SER A 41 10.11 7.42 -17.28
C SER A 41 11.50 7.93 -17.63
N ARG A 42 11.82 9.16 -17.22
CA ARG A 42 13.11 9.79 -17.53
C ARG A 42 14.27 9.04 -16.88
N GLU A 43 14.11 8.60 -15.65
CA GLU A 43 15.14 7.85 -14.92
C GLU A 43 15.38 6.46 -15.54
N LEU A 44 14.33 5.78 -15.98
CA LEU A 44 14.46 4.51 -16.72
C LEU A 44 15.16 4.70 -18.06
N GLN A 45 14.89 5.82 -18.75
CA GLN A 45 15.56 6.17 -19.99
C GLN A 45 17.06 6.42 -19.75
N GLU A 46 17.43 7.26 -18.77
CA GLU A 46 18.83 7.55 -18.43
C GLU A 46 19.60 6.26 -18.07
N ARG A 47 18.94 5.32 -17.39
CA ARG A 47 19.54 4.04 -17.02
C ARG A 47 19.64 3.06 -18.19
N ALA A 48 18.69 3.09 -19.12
CA ALA A 48 18.75 2.34 -20.36
C ALA A 48 19.94 2.79 -21.23
N GLU A 49 20.13 4.12 -21.32
CA GLU A 49 21.27 4.73 -22.01
C GLU A 49 22.60 4.29 -21.39
N TRP A 50 22.71 4.37 -20.06
CA TRP A 50 23.90 3.91 -19.33
C TRP A 50 24.18 2.40 -19.50
N ALA A 51 23.14 1.56 -19.45
CA ALA A 51 23.28 0.12 -19.68
C ALA A 51 23.71 -0.20 -21.12
N ALA A 52 23.21 0.55 -22.10
CA ALA A 52 23.60 0.40 -23.51
C ALA A 52 25.06 0.81 -23.74
N GLU A 53 25.52 1.90 -23.12
CA GLU A 53 26.92 2.32 -23.15
C GLU A 53 27.86 1.25 -22.56
N LEU A 54 27.52 0.72 -21.39
CA LEU A 54 28.30 -0.35 -20.74
C LEU A 54 28.37 -1.62 -21.58
N ALA A 55 27.29 -1.93 -22.30
CA ALA A 55 27.22 -3.07 -23.20
C ALA A 55 27.93 -2.84 -24.55
N GLY A 56 28.54 -1.66 -24.76
CA GLY A 56 29.24 -1.32 -26.00
C GLY A 56 28.32 -1.11 -27.21
N MET A 57 27.05 -0.77 -26.97
CA MET A 57 26.08 -0.52 -28.03
C MET A 57 26.32 0.87 -28.64
N GLN A 58 26.79 0.93 -29.88
CA GLN A 58 26.96 2.20 -30.61
C GLN A 58 25.60 2.70 -31.10
N ALA A 59 25.18 3.86 -30.58
CA ALA A 59 23.96 4.60 -30.90
C ALA A 59 22.68 3.76 -30.80
N ILE A 60 21.76 4.21 -29.95
CA ILE A 60 20.42 3.64 -29.81
C ILE A 60 19.66 3.91 -31.13
N ASP A 61 19.90 3.07 -32.13
CA ASP A 61 18.97 2.86 -33.23
C ASP A 61 17.69 2.39 -32.54
N SER A 62 16.74 3.31 -32.37
CA SER A 62 15.42 3.05 -31.77
C SER A 62 14.70 1.85 -32.40
N ASP A 63 15.18 1.46 -33.58
CA ASP A 63 14.67 0.43 -34.48
C ASP A 63 15.27 -0.96 -34.24
N ARG A 64 16.33 -1.07 -33.41
CA ARG A 64 17.00 -2.36 -33.11
C ARG A 64 16.68 -2.96 -31.75
N ILE A 65 15.89 -2.26 -30.93
CA ILE A 65 15.38 -2.81 -29.68
C ILE A 65 14.28 -3.83 -30.06
N PRO A 66 14.49 -5.14 -29.85
CA PRO A 66 13.41 -6.09 -30.09
C PRO A 66 12.25 -5.71 -29.18
N VAL A 67 11.12 -5.38 -29.81
CA VAL A 67 9.86 -5.03 -29.15
C VAL A 67 9.35 -6.30 -28.46
N PHE A 68 9.92 -6.62 -27.29
CA PHE A 68 9.42 -7.67 -26.41
C PHE A 68 8.36 -7.16 -25.44
N VAL A 69 7.82 -5.98 -25.71
CA VAL A 69 6.75 -5.41 -24.91
C VAL A 69 5.46 -5.62 -25.67
N ALA A 70 4.82 -6.75 -25.39
CA ALA A 70 3.44 -7.02 -25.77
C ALA A 70 2.59 -5.80 -25.37
N ASP A 71 2.03 -5.15 -26.39
CA ASP A 71 1.00 -4.10 -26.34
C ASP A 71 1.16 -3.08 -25.20
N GLY A 72 1.91 -1.99 -25.45
CA GLY A 72 2.20 -0.95 -24.45
C GLY A 72 0.97 -0.39 -23.72
N GLY A 73 -0.21 -0.42 -24.35
CA GLY A 73 -1.48 -0.05 -23.71
C GLY A 73 -1.91 -1.00 -22.58
N SER A 74 -1.61 -2.30 -22.69
CA SER A 74 -1.93 -3.29 -21.65
C SER A 74 -1.06 -3.11 -20.42
N LEU A 75 0.22 -2.78 -20.60
CA LEU A 75 1.11 -2.49 -19.48
C LEU A 75 0.78 -1.16 -18.80
N GLU A 76 0.44 -0.13 -19.56
CA GLU A 76 -0.02 1.14 -18.99
C GLU A 76 -1.27 0.94 -18.11
N MET A 77 -2.21 0.11 -18.55
CA MET A 77 -3.38 -0.30 -17.77
C MET A 77 -2.97 -1.02 -16.48
N HIS A 78 -2.10 -2.03 -16.54
CA HIS A 78 -1.61 -2.75 -15.36
C HIS A 78 -0.88 -1.84 -14.35
N PHE A 79 -0.10 -0.87 -14.83
CA PHE A 79 0.55 0.11 -13.94
C PHE A 79 -0.45 1.05 -13.28
N ARG A 80 -1.46 1.52 -14.02
CA ARG A 80 -2.53 2.37 -13.46
C ARG A 80 -3.38 1.59 -12.45
N ASP A 81 -3.73 0.35 -12.76
CA ASP A 81 -4.46 -0.53 -11.86
C ASP A 81 -3.64 -0.87 -10.61
N GLY A 82 -2.35 -1.17 -10.75
CA GLY A 82 -1.45 -1.40 -9.61
C GLY A 82 -1.30 -0.18 -8.71
N ARG A 83 -1.19 1.03 -9.28
CA ARG A 83 -1.21 2.28 -8.48
C ARG A 83 -2.55 2.54 -7.82
N ARG A 84 -3.67 2.24 -8.50
CA ARG A 84 -5.00 2.37 -7.91
C ARG A 84 -5.14 1.40 -6.74
N GLN A 85 -4.76 0.14 -6.94
CA GLN A 85 -4.76 -0.89 -5.89
C GLN A 85 -3.88 -0.47 -4.72
N GLY A 86 -2.66 0.03 -4.96
CA GLY A 86 -1.79 0.52 -3.88
C GLY A 86 -2.41 1.67 -3.09
N LYS A 87 -3.10 2.61 -3.76
CA LYS A 87 -3.86 3.66 -3.06
C LYS A 87 -5.05 3.13 -2.28
N GLU A 88 -5.78 2.17 -2.84
CA GLU A 88 -6.91 1.52 -2.17
C GLU A 88 -6.43 0.72 -0.96
N ASP A 89 -5.28 0.06 -1.05
CA ASP A 89 -4.63 -0.70 0.03
C ASP A 89 -4.10 0.25 1.12
N ASP A 90 -3.50 1.40 0.74
CA ASP A 90 -3.06 2.44 1.67
C ASP A 90 -4.27 3.07 2.40
N GLU A 91 -5.33 3.43 1.66
CA GLU A 91 -6.58 3.93 2.24
C GLU A 91 -7.24 2.88 3.15
N TYR A 92 -7.18 1.61 2.78
CA TYR A 92 -7.67 0.51 3.60
C TYR A 92 -6.84 0.36 4.88
N ALA A 93 -5.51 0.43 4.80
CA ALA A 93 -4.61 0.35 5.95
C ALA A 93 -4.76 1.55 6.89
N GLU A 94 -5.02 2.74 6.36
CA GLU A 94 -5.36 3.93 7.18
C GLU A 94 -6.68 3.74 7.93
N ARG A 95 -7.69 3.12 7.31
CA ARG A 95 -8.98 2.82 7.94
C ARG A 95 -8.94 1.62 8.89
N HIS A 96 -8.03 0.68 8.66
CA HIS A 96 -7.89 -0.55 9.43
C HIS A 96 -6.46 -0.67 10.00
N PRO A 97 -6.08 0.24 10.92
CA PRO A 97 -4.77 0.21 11.53
C PRO A 97 -4.51 -1.14 12.22
N PRO A 98 -3.25 -1.59 12.28
CA PRO A 98 -2.92 -2.89 12.86
C PRO A 98 -3.36 -2.97 14.31
N THR A 99 -4.16 -3.98 14.63
CA THR A 99 -4.62 -4.22 15.99
C THR A 99 -3.50 -4.85 16.82
N VAL A 100 -3.13 -4.19 17.90
CA VAL A 100 -2.00 -4.58 18.78
C VAL A 100 -2.46 -5.24 20.07
N TRP A 101 -3.75 -5.14 20.41
CA TRP A 101 -4.32 -5.80 21.57
C TRP A 101 -5.80 -6.14 21.38
N PHE A 102 -6.21 -7.30 21.89
CA PHE A 102 -7.60 -7.74 21.95
C PHE A 102 -8.00 -8.08 23.39
N GLY A 103 -9.20 -7.65 23.74
CA GLY A 103 -9.94 -8.12 24.90
C GLY A 103 -10.57 -9.49 24.64
N ARG A 104 -11.41 -9.91 25.59
CA ARG A 104 -12.22 -11.13 25.44
C ARG A 104 -13.59 -10.73 24.88
N TRP A 105 -14.15 -11.55 24.02
CA TRP A 105 -15.56 -11.43 23.66
C TRP A 105 -16.44 -11.54 24.90
N ARG A 106 -17.40 -10.63 25.00
CA ARG A 106 -18.44 -10.63 26.01
C ARG A 106 -19.79 -10.60 25.30
N MET A 107 -20.67 -11.48 25.75
CA MET A 107 -22.08 -11.37 25.44
C MET A 107 -22.66 -10.27 26.31
N ASP A 108 -23.34 -9.30 25.69
CA ASP A 108 -24.32 -8.54 26.43
C ASP A 108 -25.54 -9.46 26.64
N PHE A 109 -26.13 -9.42 27.83
CA PHE A 109 -27.26 -10.30 28.16
C PHE A 109 -28.54 -9.98 27.36
N ASP A 110 -28.45 -9.21 26.27
CA ASP A 110 -29.50 -8.96 25.30
C ASP A 110 -29.67 -10.14 24.30
N GLY A 111 -28.67 -11.02 24.21
CA GLY A 111 -28.71 -12.25 23.42
C GLY A 111 -28.58 -12.06 21.91
N LEU A 112 -28.24 -10.86 21.45
CA LEU A 112 -28.12 -10.48 20.05
C LEU A 112 -26.72 -10.01 19.69
N ARG A 113 -26.02 -9.34 20.62
CA ARG A 113 -24.74 -8.70 20.33
C ARG A 113 -23.61 -9.31 21.17
N GLU A 114 -22.43 -9.28 20.57
CA GLU A 114 -21.18 -9.63 21.20
C GLU A 114 -20.26 -8.43 21.09
N THR A 115 -19.62 -8.07 22.18
CA THR A 115 -18.68 -6.95 22.22
C THR A 115 -17.28 -7.42 22.57
N ARG A 116 -16.27 -6.81 21.98
CA ARG A 116 -14.86 -7.01 22.34
C ARG A 116 -14.11 -5.69 22.29
N ALA A 117 -13.54 -5.30 23.42
CA ALA A 117 -12.55 -4.23 23.44
C ALA A 117 -11.33 -4.58 22.58
N SER A 118 -10.81 -3.64 21.81
CA SER A 118 -9.57 -3.80 21.04
C SER A 118 -8.73 -2.53 21.06
N VAL A 119 -7.47 -2.61 20.67
CA VAL A 119 -6.61 -1.42 20.51
C VAL A 119 -5.80 -1.55 19.24
N ALA A 120 -5.87 -0.54 18.38
CA ALA A 120 -5.03 -0.43 17.19
C ALA A 120 -3.91 0.59 17.36
N GLN A 121 -2.84 0.41 16.59
CA GLN A 121 -1.70 1.33 16.59
C GLN A 121 -1.77 2.25 15.37
N SER A 122 -1.66 3.55 15.62
CA SER A 122 -1.59 4.60 14.61
C SER A 122 -0.31 5.42 14.76
N PRO A 123 0.08 6.22 13.76
CA PRO A 123 1.18 7.18 13.90
C PRO A 123 0.99 8.21 15.03
N ALA A 124 -0.26 8.51 15.39
CA ALA A 124 -0.60 9.48 16.44
C ALA A 124 -0.60 8.89 17.86
N GLY A 125 -0.54 7.56 17.99
CA GLY A 125 -0.66 6.86 19.27
C GLY A 125 -1.52 5.60 19.16
N TYR A 126 -2.12 5.19 20.28
CA TYR A 126 -2.95 4.00 20.38
C TYR A 126 -4.43 4.38 20.29
N LEU A 127 -5.16 3.71 19.41
CA LEU A 127 -6.58 3.92 19.18
C LEU A 127 -7.38 2.89 19.98
N PRO A 128 -8.07 3.29 21.06
CA PRO A 128 -8.97 2.40 21.78
C PRO A 128 -10.19 2.10 20.89
N GLY A 129 -10.44 0.82 20.63
CA GLY A 129 -11.50 0.33 19.78
C GLY A 129 -12.51 -0.51 20.53
N LEU A 130 -13.72 -0.56 20.00
CA LEU A 130 -14.75 -1.50 20.40
C LEU A 130 -15.30 -2.19 19.17
N GLU A 131 -15.25 -3.51 19.18
CA GLU A 131 -15.79 -4.36 18.14
C GLU A 131 -17.14 -4.87 18.59
N VAL A 132 -18.13 -4.77 17.70
CA VAL A 132 -19.48 -5.27 17.95
C VAL A 132 -19.87 -6.21 16.84
N SER A 133 -20.16 -7.45 17.21
CA SER A 133 -20.66 -8.49 16.32
C SER A 133 -22.14 -8.74 16.62
N TYR A 134 -22.90 -9.03 15.58
CA TYR A 134 -24.28 -9.50 15.71
C TYR A 134 -24.30 -11.01 15.50
N GLN A 135 -24.68 -11.76 16.53
CA GLN A 135 -24.84 -13.23 16.50
C GLN A 135 -23.62 -14.00 15.92
N GLY A 136 -22.40 -13.56 16.21
CA GLY A 136 -21.17 -14.18 15.71
C GLY A 136 -20.86 -13.91 14.24
N GLY A 137 -21.50 -12.90 13.64
CA GLY A 137 -21.19 -12.39 12.31
C GLY A 137 -19.96 -11.48 12.28
N ASP A 138 -19.73 -10.84 11.13
CA ASP A 138 -18.67 -9.84 10.96
C ASP A 138 -18.86 -8.69 11.96
N CYS A 139 -17.74 -8.13 12.42
CA CYS A 139 -17.74 -7.03 13.37
C CYS A 139 -17.15 -5.77 12.75
N ASP A 140 -17.82 -4.65 12.98
CA ASP A 140 -17.26 -3.34 12.71
C ASP A 140 -16.50 -2.84 13.96
N VAL A 141 -15.34 -2.22 13.75
CA VAL A 141 -14.54 -1.67 14.84
C VAL A 141 -14.72 -0.16 14.91
N HIS A 142 -15.16 0.33 16.06
CA HIS A 142 -15.29 1.75 16.31
C HIS A 142 -14.12 2.26 17.15
N TYR A 143 -13.18 2.94 16.51
CA TYR A 143 -12.04 3.56 17.17
C TYR A 143 -12.40 4.93 17.78
N GLY A 144 -11.86 5.18 18.97
CA GLY A 144 -11.88 6.47 19.64
C GLY A 144 -10.69 7.36 19.28
N GLU A 145 -10.54 8.46 20.02
CA GLU A 145 -9.39 9.34 19.90
C GLU A 145 -8.10 8.62 20.32
N ALA A 146 -6.98 8.95 19.65
CA ALA A 146 -5.69 8.37 19.94
C ALA A 146 -5.17 8.84 21.31
N VAL A 147 -4.65 7.89 22.10
CA VAL A 147 -4.01 8.13 23.39
C VAL A 147 -2.53 7.73 23.36
N PRO A 148 -1.67 8.35 24.17
CA PRO A 148 -0.22 8.19 24.05
C PRO A 148 0.29 6.81 24.48
N THR A 149 -0.45 6.08 25.33
CA THR A 149 0.02 4.79 25.89
C THR A 149 -0.95 3.65 25.64
N LEU A 150 -0.40 2.43 25.49
CA LEU A 150 -1.20 1.22 25.33
C LEU A 150 -2.05 0.93 26.57
N GLU A 151 -1.52 1.17 27.77
CA GLU A 151 -2.21 0.93 29.03
C GLU A 151 -3.46 1.80 29.17
N GLU A 152 -3.35 3.08 28.82
CA GLU A 152 -4.47 4.01 28.76
C GLU A 152 -5.49 3.59 27.69
N ALA A 153 -5.03 3.22 26.49
CA ALA A 153 -5.92 2.76 25.42
C ALA A 153 -6.71 1.51 25.84
N VAL A 154 -6.07 0.56 26.50
CA VAL A 154 -6.73 -0.64 27.03
C VAL A 154 -7.76 -0.28 28.10
N ALA A 155 -7.45 0.67 28.98
CA ALA A 155 -8.40 1.13 30.00
C ALA A 155 -9.64 1.79 29.34
N VAL A 156 -9.43 2.70 28.38
CA VAL A 156 -10.50 3.39 27.64
C VAL A 156 -11.33 2.40 26.82
N ALA A 157 -10.71 1.44 26.14
CA ALA A 157 -11.42 0.41 25.36
C ALA A 157 -12.32 -0.47 26.25
N LYS A 158 -11.85 -0.85 27.44
CA LYS A 158 -12.66 -1.61 28.42
C LYS A 158 -13.79 -0.79 29.01
N GLU A 159 -13.57 0.51 29.25
CA GLU A 159 -14.63 1.41 29.70
C GLU A 159 -15.71 1.56 28.62
N ARG A 160 -15.30 1.74 27.36
CA ARG A 160 -16.22 1.76 26.20
C ARG A 160 -17.03 0.47 26.07
N GLU A 161 -16.39 -0.69 26.18
CA GLU A 161 -17.09 -1.99 26.20
C GLU A 161 -18.13 -2.05 27.33
N SER A 162 -17.80 -1.52 28.52
CA SER A 162 -18.70 -1.52 29.67
C SER A 162 -19.88 -0.55 29.53
N ASN A 163 -19.69 0.55 28.79
CA ASN A 163 -20.67 1.61 28.60
C ASN A 163 -21.33 1.58 27.22
N TRP A 164 -21.12 0.53 26.41
CA TRP A 164 -21.56 0.47 25.02
C TRP A 164 -23.05 0.77 24.85
N HIS A 165 -23.90 0.20 25.70
CA HIS A 165 -25.35 0.44 25.66
C HIS A 165 -25.76 1.89 25.93
N GLN A 166 -24.89 2.71 26.52
CA GLN A 166 -25.17 4.14 26.77
C GLN A 166 -24.75 5.03 25.60
N ALA A 167 -24.06 4.49 24.60
CA ALA A 167 -23.64 5.21 23.39
C ALA A 167 -24.64 5.08 22.23
N ASP A 168 -25.69 4.25 22.39
CA ASP A 168 -26.74 3.98 21.38
C ASP A 168 -27.99 4.89 21.52
N ASP A 169 -27.99 5.90 22.41
CA ASP A 169 -29.05 6.90 22.63
C ASP A 169 -28.70 8.31 22.07
#